data_AF-A0A2H9NB18-F1
#
_entry.id   AF-A0A2H9NB18-F1
#
_cell.length_a   1.000
_cell.length_b   1.000
_cell.length_c   1.000
_cell.angle_alpha   90.00
_cell.angle_beta   90.00
_cell.angle_gamma   90.00
#
_symmetry.space_group_name_H-M   'P 1'
#
loop_
_entity.id
_entity.type
_entity.pdbx_description
1 polymer ?
#
loop_
_entity_poly.entity_id
_entity_poly.type
_entity_poly.pdbx_seq_one_letter_code
_entity_poly.pdbx_strand_id
1 'polypeptide(L)'
;DVMYSHARFLDLKDACKNKGYHFRKLWVATNTKFSDECIDYGKYWGLKLMSWKYDGKNSLSYIIDTKHYFPVTLLPSVGREVFSLLSRKNILLITEVRDKSDEELKSIGLSADEVAKLRTDCDNIIEAAKKIEKINGGKK
;
A
#
# COMPACT_ATOMS: atom_id res chain seq x y z
N ASP A 1 -6.66 5.07 -16.32
CA ASP A 1 -7.85 5.90 -16.57
C ASP A 1 -9.05 5.31 -15.83
N VAL A 2 -9.85 6.14 -15.15
CA VAL A 2 -11.05 5.73 -14.39
C VAL A 2 -12.15 5.24 -15.33
N MET A 3 -12.37 5.88 -16.48
CA MET A 3 -13.39 5.50 -17.46
C MET A 3 -13.07 4.15 -18.10
N TYR A 4 -11.80 3.92 -18.46
CA TYR A 4 -11.36 2.63 -18.96
C TYR A 4 -11.60 1.51 -17.92
N SER A 5 -11.25 1.78 -16.66
CA SER A 5 -11.47 0.83 -15.56
C SER A 5 -12.96 0.53 -15.37
N HIS A 6 -13.81 1.54 -15.52
CA HIS A 6 -15.26 1.40 -15.45
C HIS A 6 -15.81 0.55 -16.60
N ALA A 7 -15.39 0.77 -17.84
CA ALA A 7 -15.79 -0.05 -18.98
C ALA A 7 -15.44 -1.53 -18.76
N ARG A 8 -14.20 -1.81 -18.30
CA ARG A 8 -13.78 -3.18 -17.95
C ARG A 8 -14.60 -3.81 -16.83
N PHE A 9 -14.96 -3.02 -15.83
CA PHE A 9 -15.84 -3.48 -14.75
C PHE A 9 -17.22 -3.88 -15.27
N LEU A 10 -17.80 -3.11 -16.20
CA LEU A 10 -19.09 -3.43 -16.82
C LEU A 10 -19.00 -4.71 -17.65
N ASP A 11 -17.96 -4.87 -18.48
CA ASP A 11 -17.74 -6.08 -19.27
C ASP A 11 -17.65 -7.33 -18.37
N LEU A 12 -16.86 -7.24 -17.29
CA LEU A 12 -16.69 -8.35 -16.35
C LEU A 12 -17.98 -8.65 -15.60
N LYS A 13 -18.71 -7.61 -15.15
CA LYS A 13 -19.98 -7.78 -14.43
C LYS A 13 -21.02 -8.49 -15.28
N ASP A 14 -21.08 -8.19 -16.58
CA ASP A 14 -22.01 -8.85 -17.51
C ASP A 14 -21.57 -10.29 -17.83
N ALA A 15 -20.31 -10.46 -18.25
CA ALA A 15 -19.76 -11.77 -18.63
C ALA A 15 -19.78 -12.82 -17.49
N CYS A 16 -19.74 -12.35 -16.24
CA CYS A 16 -19.70 -13.21 -15.06
C CYS A 16 -21.05 -13.40 -14.37
N LYS A 17 -22.11 -12.69 -14.79
CA LYS A 17 -23.43 -12.70 -14.14
C LYS A 17 -24.00 -14.11 -13.95
N ASN A 18 -23.81 -14.99 -14.93
CA ASN A 18 -24.30 -16.37 -14.92
C ASN A 18 -23.23 -17.41 -14.50
N LYS A 19 -22.02 -16.96 -14.14
CA LYS A 19 -20.89 -17.82 -13.77
C LYS A 19 -20.65 -17.88 -12.26
N GLY A 20 -21.58 -17.34 -11.45
CA GLY A 20 -21.47 -17.29 -9.99
C GLY A 20 -20.50 -16.25 -9.44
N TYR A 21 -19.89 -15.40 -10.29
CA TYR A 21 -19.03 -14.29 -9.84
C TYR A 21 -19.81 -12.98 -9.88
N HIS A 22 -19.90 -12.30 -8.73
CA HIS A 22 -20.68 -11.09 -8.58
C HIS A 22 -19.82 -9.87 -8.22
N PHE A 23 -19.54 -9.04 -9.23
CA PHE A 23 -18.81 -7.78 -9.04
C PHE A 23 -19.76 -6.68 -8.52
N ARG A 24 -19.57 -6.26 -7.26
CA ARG A 24 -20.46 -5.28 -6.60
C ARG A 24 -20.02 -3.83 -6.75
N LYS A 25 -18.72 -3.56 -6.68
CA LYS A 25 -18.15 -2.20 -6.72
C LYS A 25 -16.82 -2.22 -7.46
N LEU A 26 -16.53 -1.12 -8.15
CA LEU A 26 -15.20 -0.83 -8.68
C LEU A 26 -14.45 0.08 -7.71
N TRP A 27 -13.22 -0.31 -7.37
CA TRP A 27 -12.26 0.52 -6.67
C TRP A 27 -11.10 0.82 -7.62
N VAL A 28 -10.76 2.10 -7.76
CA VAL A 28 -9.59 2.56 -8.51
C VAL A 28 -8.66 3.24 -7.54
N ALA A 29 -7.45 2.70 -7.40
CA ALA A 29 -6.41 3.25 -6.54
C ALA A 29 -5.25 3.80 -7.38
N THR A 30 -4.65 4.91 -6.95
CA THR A 30 -3.41 5.46 -7.55
C THR A 30 -2.52 6.06 -6.47
N ASN A 31 -1.20 5.96 -6.63
CA ASN A 31 -0.22 6.57 -5.73
C ASN A 31 -0.02 8.08 -5.97
N THR A 32 -0.71 8.66 -6.95
CA THR A 32 -0.60 10.09 -7.29
C THR A 32 -1.92 10.82 -6.99
N LYS A 33 -2.56 11.41 -8.00
CA LYS A 33 -3.81 12.15 -7.90
C LYS A 33 -4.71 11.82 -9.09
N PHE A 34 -6.02 11.93 -8.88
CA PHE A 34 -6.99 11.96 -9.97
C PHE A 34 -7.14 13.39 -10.48
N SER A 35 -7.55 13.55 -11.74
CA SER A 35 -8.08 14.83 -12.23
C SER A 35 -9.49 15.05 -11.67
N ASP A 36 -9.96 16.30 -11.69
CA ASP A 36 -11.30 16.62 -11.20
C ASP A 36 -12.38 15.94 -12.03
N GLU A 37 -12.19 15.80 -13.35
CA GLU A 37 -13.11 15.08 -14.24
C GLU A 37 -13.20 13.60 -13.87
N CYS A 38 -12.07 12.97 -13.50
CA CYS A 38 -12.06 11.59 -13.02
C CYS A 38 -12.82 11.44 -11.69
N ILE A 39 -12.66 12.41 -10.79
CA ILE A 39 -13.36 12.44 -9.50
C ILE A 39 -14.86 12.57 -9.71
N ASP A 40 -15.28 13.51 -10.55
CA ASP A 40 -16.70 13.76 -10.84
C ASP A 40 -17.34 12.57 -11.55
N TYR A 41 -16.64 11.98 -12.52
CA TYR A 41 -17.08 10.74 -13.17
C TYR A 41 -17.24 9.60 -12.17
N GLY A 42 -16.25 9.42 -11.28
CA GLY A 42 -16.29 8.39 -10.25
C GLY A 42 -17.45 8.57 -9.27
N LYS A 43 -17.71 9.81 -8.83
CA LYS A 43 -18.85 10.15 -7.97
C LYS A 43 -20.18 9.86 -8.66
N TYR A 44 -20.33 10.28 -9.92
CA TYR A 44 -21.55 10.08 -10.70
C TYR A 44 -21.92 8.60 -10.82
N TRP A 45 -20.95 7.73 -11.13
CA TRP A 45 -21.16 6.29 -11.28
C TRP A 45 -21.05 5.50 -9.96
N GLY A 46 -20.84 6.16 -8.82
CA GLY A 46 -20.67 5.50 -7.53
C GLY A 46 -19.42 4.64 -7.42
N LEU A 47 -18.38 4.95 -8.20
CA LEU A 47 -17.06 4.30 -8.15
C LEU A 47 -16.31 4.74 -6.90
N LYS A 48 -15.49 3.85 -6.34
CA LYS A 48 -14.60 4.20 -5.24
C LYS A 48 -13.24 4.59 -5.79
N LEU A 49 -12.83 5.83 -5.54
CA LEU A 49 -11.54 6.35 -5.94
C LEU A 49 -10.68 6.57 -4.70
N MET A 50 -9.44 6.11 -4.76
CA MET A 50 -8.45 6.27 -3.70
C MET A 50 -7.15 6.77 -4.32
N SER A 51 -6.62 7.90 -3.83
CA SER A 51 -5.34 8.44 -4.28
C SER A 51 -4.42 8.71 -3.10
N TRP A 52 -3.24 9.31 -3.36
CA TRP A 52 -2.33 9.69 -2.29
C TRP A 52 -3.02 10.56 -1.23
N LYS A 53 -3.77 11.59 -1.66
CA LYS A 53 -4.44 12.57 -0.78
C LYS A 53 -5.97 12.58 -0.84
N TYR A 54 -6.58 11.77 -1.71
CA TYR A 54 -8.03 11.62 -1.82
C TYR A 54 -8.47 10.23 -1.35
N ASP A 55 -9.55 10.03 -0.60
CA ASP A 55 -10.63 10.96 -0.24
C ASP A 55 -10.59 11.31 1.27
N GLY A 56 -9.71 12.23 1.67
CA GLY A 56 -9.56 12.62 3.07
C GLY A 56 -9.04 11.48 3.95
N LYS A 57 -9.84 11.02 4.92
CA LYS A 57 -9.46 9.93 5.86
C LYS A 57 -9.38 8.54 5.22
N ASN A 58 -9.75 8.43 3.94
CA ASN A 58 -9.58 7.22 3.16
C ASN A 58 -8.43 7.34 2.15
N SER A 59 -7.63 8.41 2.19
CA SER A 59 -6.48 8.53 1.31
C SER A 59 -5.39 7.53 1.70
N LEU A 60 -4.58 7.14 0.72
CA LEU A 60 -3.45 6.24 0.96
C LEU A 60 -2.51 6.82 2.03
N SER A 61 -2.17 8.12 1.93
CA SER A 61 -1.29 8.76 2.92
C SER A 61 -1.87 8.70 4.32
N TYR A 62 -3.16 9.00 4.49
CA TYR A 62 -3.81 8.98 5.79
C TYR A 62 -3.82 7.56 6.38
N ILE A 63 -4.13 6.55 5.56
CA ILE A 63 -4.14 5.15 6.01
C ILE A 63 -2.73 4.71 6.40
N ILE A 64 -1.72 4.98 5.56
CA ILE A 64 -0.32 4.64 5.84
C ILE A 64 0.14 5.27 7.15
N ASP A 65 -0.09 6.58 7.31
CA ASP A 65 0.35 7.32 8.49
C ASP A 65 -0.36 6.86 9.76
N THR A 66 -1.69 6.70 9.71
CA THR A 66 -2.49 6.37 10.91
C THR A 66 -2.45 4.91 11.32
N LYS A 67 -2.18 4.00 10.38
CA LYS A 67 -2.08 2.56 10.66
C LYS A 67 -0.64 2.06 10.71
N HIS A 68 0.34 2.93 10.46
CA HIS A 68 1.73 2.57 10.29
C HIS A 68 1.96 1.47 9.23
N TYR A 69 1.15 1.47 8.17
CA TYR A 69 1.29 0.56 7.03
C TYR A 69 2.39 1.03 6.08
N PHE A 70 3.59 1.20 6.62
CA PHE A 70 4.75 1.64 5.86
C PHE A 70 5.26 0.48 5.00
N PRO A 71 5.30 0.63 3.66
CA PRO A 71 5.74 -0.44 2.79
C PRO A 71 7.25 -0.66 2.88
N VAL A 72 7.68 -1.90 2.68
CA VAL A 72 9.12 -2.27 2.65
C VAL A 72 9.90 -1.52 1.57
N THR A 73 9.24 -1.00 0.54
CA THR A 73 9.85 -0.18 -0.50
C THR A 73 10.38 1.17 -0.01
N LEU A 74 10.08 1.57 1.23
CA LEU A 74 10.70 2.74 1.86
C LEU A 74 12.11 2.46 2.38
N LEU A 75 12.48 1.19 2.59
CA LEU A 75 13.76 0.79 3.15
C LEU A 75 14.86 0.89 2.08
N PRO A 76 15.94 1.67 2.29
CA PRO A 76 17.03 1.77 1.33
C PRO A 76 17.72 0.44 0.99
N SER A 77 17.77 -0.49 1.96
CA SER A 77 18.30 -1.85 1.77
C SER A 77 17.42 -2.76 0.89
N VAL A 78 16.17 -2.38 0.63
CA VAL A 78 15.25 -3.19 -0.18
C VAL A 78 15.46 -2.89 -1.67
N GLY A 79 16.45 -3.57 -2.25
CA GLY A 79 16.65 -3.66 -3.69
C GLY A 79 15.65 -4.60 -4.37
N ARG A 80 15.82 -4.80 -5.69
CA ARG A 80 14.92 -5.65 -6.48
C ARG A 80 14.88 -7.10 -5.99
N GLU A 81 16.02 -7.67 -5.63
CA GLU A 81 16.14 -9.07 -5.21
C GLU A 81 15.53 -9.29 -3.82
N VAL A 82 15.91 -8.48 -2.84
CA VAL A 82 15.33 -8.46 -1.49
C VAL A 82 13.81 -8.28 -1.56
N PHE A 83 13.33 -7.32 -2.36
CA PHE A 83 11.89 -7.11 -2.55
C PHE A 83 11.19 -8.35 -3.15
N SER A 84 11.81 -9.02 -4.11
CA SER A 84 11.29 -10.25 -4.71
C SER A 84 11.16 -11.37 -3.66
N LEU A 85 12.16 -11.53 -2.78
CA LEU A 85 12.12 -12.54 -1.72
C LEU A 85 11.04 -12.25 -0.68
N LEU A 86 10.94 -10.99 -0.21
CA LEU A 86 9.92 -10.56 0.75
C LEU A 86 8.51 -10.70 0.18
N SER A 87 8.28 -10.22 -1.04
CA SER A 87 6.97 -10.26 -1.70
C SER A 87 6.48 -11.68 -1.97
N ARG A 88 7.36 -12.63 -2.33
CA ARG A 88 7.03 -14.06 -2.45
C ARG A 88 6.53 -14.69 -1.15
N LYS A 89 6.89 -14.10 -0.02
CA LYS A 89 6.44 -14.51 1.32
C LYS A 89 5.33 -13.61 1.86
N ASN A 90 4.77 -12.75 1.00
CA ASN A 90 3.73 -11.78 1.33
C ASN A 90 4.12 -10.85 2.49
N ILE A 91 5.41 -10.51 2.59
CA ILE A 91 5.94 -9.52 3.53
C ILE A 91 6.06 -8.21 2.75
N LEU A 92 5.15 -7.28 2.99
CA LEU A 92 5.04 -6.02 2.25
C LEU A 92 5.17 -4.79 3.14
N LEU A 93 5.03 -4.96 4.46
CA LEU A 93 5.10 -3.88 5.45
C LEU A 93 6.34 -4.00 6.34
N ILE A 94 6.86 -2.84 6.76
CA ILE A 94 7.98 -2.75 7.70
C ILE A 94 7.64 -3.42 9.05
N THR A 95 6.38 -3.31 9.49
CA THR A 95 5.91 -3.98 10.72
C THR A 95 5.98 -5.49 10.60
N GLU A 96 5.58 -6.06 9.46
CA GLU A 96 5.65 -7.51 9.22
C GLU A 96 7.08 -8.02 9.23
N VAL A 97 8.03 -7.23 8.71
CA VAL A 97 9.45 -7.59 8.82
C VAL A 97 9.91 -7.56 10.28
N ARG A 98 9.49 -6.58 11.06
CA ARG A 98 9.85 -6.49 12.49
C ARG A 98 9.29 -7.64 13.30
N ASP A 99 8.11 -8.14 12.94
CA ASP A 99 7.45 -9.26 13.63
C ASP A 99 8.11 -10.62 13.33
N LYS A 100 8.95 -10.71 12.30
CA LYS A 100 9.70 -11.91 11.94
C LYS A 100 11.01 -12.03 12.69
N SER A 101 11.48 -13.24 12.98
CA SER A 101 12.83 -13.47 13.51
C SER A 101 13.91 -13.37 12.44
N ASP A 102 15.17 -13.21 12.84
CA ASP A 102 16.29 -13.17 11.90
C ASP A 102 16.47 -14.52 11.19
N GLU A 103 16.18 -15.63 11.86
CA GLU A 103 16.19 -16.99 11.29
C GLU A 103 15.10 -17.13 10.23
N GLU A 104 13.89 -16.62 10.48
CA GLU A 104 12.83 -16.60 9.49
C GLU A 104 13.24 -15.79 8.25
N LEU A 105 13.82 -14.59 8.44
CA LEU A 105 14.30 -13.76 7.33
C LEU A 105 15.47 -14.39 6.58
N LYS A 106 16.35 -15.13 7.24
CA LYS A 106 17.41 -15.90 6.57
C LYS A 106 16.83 -17.10 5.80
N SER A 107 15.81 -17.76 6.35
CA SER A 107 15.17 -18.92 5.72
C SER A 107 14.47 -18.60 4.39
N ILE A 108 14.10 -17.33 4.18
CA ILE A 108 13.53 -16.86 2.92
C ILE A 108 14.59 -16.57 1.85
N GLY A 109 15.88 -16.68 2.19
CA GLY A 109 17.02 -16.51 1.28
C GLY A 109 17.79 -15.21 1.46
N LEU A 110 17.54 -14.44 2.52
CA LEU A 110 18.34 -13.24 2.82
C LEU A 110 19.65 -13.61 3.52
N SER A 111 20.73 -12.95 3.14
CA SER A 111 22.02 -13.04 3.82
C SER A 111 21.98 -12.34 5.19
N ALA A 112 22.93 -12.68 6.07
CA ALA A 112 23.02 -12.04 7.38
C ALA A 112 23.27 -10.52 7.29
N ASP A 113 24.02 -10.07 6.29
CA ASP A 113 24.28 -8.64 6.04
C ASP A 113 23.02 -7.90 5.59
N GLU A 114 22.23 -8.50 4.69
CA GLU A 114 20.95 -7.93 4.26
C GLU A 114 19.97 -7.83 5.43
N VAL A 115 19.87 -8.86 6.26
CA VAL A 115 19.01 -8.83 7.45
C VAL A 115 19.43 -7.73 8.41
N ALA A 116 20.74 -7.58 8.68
CA ALA A 116 21.25 -6.54 9.58
C ALA A 116 20.95 -5.12 9.04
N LYS A 117 21.17 -4.89 7.74
CA LYS A 117 20.83 -3.61 7.09
C LYS A 117 19.33 -3.34 7.14
N LEU A 118 18.53 -4.36 6.87
CA LEU A 118 17.08 -4.24 6.83
C LEU A 118 16.51 -3.93 8.22
N ARG A 119 17.04 -4.54 9.29
CA ARG A 119 16.69 -4.19 10.68
C ARG A 119 17.00 -2.74 11.00
N THR A 120 18.22 -2.32 10.66
CA THR A 120 18.68 -0.94 10.89
C THR A 120 17.76 0.07 10.19
N ASP A 121 17.43 -0.17 8.91
CA ASP A 121 16.53 0.69 8.15
C ASP A 121 15.12 0.72 8.74
N CYS A 122 14.60 -0.43 9.17
CA CYS A 122 13.28 -0.52 9.79
C CYS A 122 13.18 0.35 11.05
N ASP A 123 14.18 0.27 11.93
CA ASP A 123 14.21 1.03 13.17
C ASP A 123 14.34 2.53 12.91
N ASN A 124 15.18 2.92 11.94
CA ASN A 124 15.35 4.32 11.53
C ASN A 124 14.04 4.94 11.04
N ILE A 125 13.29 4.24 10.18
CA ILE A 125 12.02 4.76 9.63
C ILE A 125 10.97 4.88 10.73
N ILE A 126 10.87 3.89 11.63
CA ILE A 126 9.90 3.94 12.71
C ILE A 126 10.23 5.04 13.71
N GLU A 127 11.50 5.25 14.03
CA GLU A 127 11.91 6.35 14.90
C GLU A 127 11.59 7.71 14.27
N ALA A 128 11.85 7.86 12.97
CA ALA A 128 11.48 9.06 12.22
C ALA A 128 9.97 9.31 12.24
N ALA A 129 9.16 8.27 12.01
CA ALA A 129 7.70 8.36 12.08
C ALA A 129 7.21 8.83 13.46
N LYS A 130 7.71 8.22 14.54
CA LYS A 130 7.37 8.62 15.93
C LYS A 130 7.75 10.06 16.24
N LYS A 131 8.87 10.56 15.72
CA LYS A 131 9.29 11.96 15.88
C LYS A 131 8.31 12.91 15.20
N ILE A 132 7.90 12.60 13.96
CA ILE A 132 6.94 13.39 13.19
C ILE A 132 5.58 13.45 13.92
N GLU A 133 5.13 12.34 14.48
CA GLU A 133 3.88 12.30 15.26
C GLU A 133 3.93 13.16 16.52
N LYS A 134 5.04 13.16 17.26
CA LYS A 134 5.21 14.03 18.43
C LYS A 134 5.14 15.52 18.06
N ILE A 135 5.75 15.90 16.93
CA ILE A 135 5.73 17.27 16.43
C ILE A 135 4.31 17.70 16.02
N ASN A 136 3.58 16.80 15.34
CA ASN A 136 2.22 17.08 14.87
C ASN A 136 1.16 16.98 15.99
N GLY A 137 1.39 16.11 16.98
CA GLY A 137 0.54 15.95 18.15
C GLY A 137 0.62 17.11 19.15
N GLY A 138 1.72 17.88 19.13
CA GLY A 138 1.85 19.14 19.88
C GLY A 138 1.22 20.37 19.21
N LYS A 139 0.61 20.21 18.03
CA LYS A 139 -0.11 21.27 17.28
C LYS A 139 -1.64 21.12 17.32
N LYS A 140 -2.18 20.34 18.24
CA LYS A 140 -3.63 20.21 18.47
C LYS A 140 -4.08 21.11 19.61
#